data_AF-A0A0H5AQ09-F1
#
_entry.id   AF-A0A0H5AQ09-F1
#
_cell.length_a   1.000
_cell.length_b   1.000
_cell.length_c   1.000
_cell.angle_alpha   90.00
_cell.angle_beta   90.00
_cell.angle_gamma   90.00
#
_symmetry.space_group_name_H-M   'P 1'
#
loop_
_entity.id
_entity.type
_entity.pdbx_description
1 polymer ?
#
loop_
_entity_poly.entity_id
_entity_poly.type
_entity_poly.pdbx_seq_one_letter_code
_entity_poly.pdbx_strand_id
1 'polypeptide(L)'
;FWVTSFINHPQVSGILDEEEEECLHALNKLEVEEFEDIKSGYRINFHFDENPYFENKILTKEFHLNSAAFSENGDWLASTSTPIEWKEGKNLLKQLLTKPYTNKKKRNSDYKTFFDWFSDNADPVNDEIAELIKDDLWPNP
;
A
#
# COMPACT_ATOMS: atom_id res chain seq x y z
N PHE A 1 -5.34 13.12 9.10
CA PHE A 1 -5.02 12.21 10.22
C PHE A 1 -4.12 11.07 9.71
N TRP A 2 -4.59 10.18 8.84
CA TRP A 2 -3.83 9.02 8.35
C TRP A 2 -2.47 9.32 7.71
N VAL A 3 -2.39 10.34 6.85
CA VAL A 3 -1.10 10.76 6.28
C VAL A 3 -0.08 11.13 7.35
N THR A 4 -0.52 11.76 8.44
CA THR A 4 0.35 12.10 9.57
C THR A 4 0.83 10.84 10.29
N SER A 5 -0.02 9.84 10.46
CA SER A 5 0.37 8.54 11.03
C SER A 5 1.41 7.85 10.15
N PHE A 6 1.24 7.86 8.83
CA PHE A 6 2.20 7.26 7.90
C PHE A 6 3.55 7.99 7.88
N ILE A 7 3.54 9.34 7.90
CA ILE A 7 4.76 10.16 7.95
C ILE A 7 5.52 9.98 9.27
N ASN A 8 4.82 9.76 10.38
CA ASN A 8 5.46 9.55 11.68
C ASN A 8 5.99 8.11 11.86
N HIS A 9 5.56 7.16 11.02
CA HIS A 9 6.01 5.78 11.10
C HIS A 9 7.37 5.61 10.38
N PRO A 10 8.45 5.18 11.06
CA PRO A 10 9.81 5.18 10.49
C PRO A 10 9.96 4.38 9.18
N GLN A 11 9.27 3.24 9.07
CA GLN A 11 9.36 2.38 7.88
C GLN A 11 8.43 2.84 6.74
N VAL A 12 7.20 3.28 7.06
CA VAL A 12 6.22 3.71 6.04
C VAL A 12 6.62 5.06 5.46
N SER A 13 7.08 6.01 6.28
CA SER A 13 7.63 7.29 5.82
C SER A 13 8.89 7.16 4.95
N GLY A 14 9.56 5.99 4.98
CA GLY A 14 10.71 5.68 4.13
C GLY A 14 10.34 5.45 2.66
N ILE A 15 9.09 5.01 2.42
CA ILE A 15 8.55 4.78 1.08
C ILE A 15 7.62 5.89 0.62
N LEU A 16 7.42 6.95 1.40
CA LEU A 16 6.67 8.12 0.96
C LEU A 16 7.58 9.12 0.25
N ASP A 17 7.18 9.53 -0.95
CA ASP A 17 7.74 10.72 -1.61
C ASP A 17 6.83 11.94 -1.41
N GLU A 18 7.34 13.13 -1.73
CA GLU A 18 6.65 14.39 -1.49
C GLU A 18 5.31 14.48 -2.24
N GLU A 19 5.20 13.94 -3.46
CA GLU A 19 3.95 13.98 -4.21
C GLU A 19 2.93 12.95 -3.73
N GLU A 20 3.39 11.82 -3.23
CA GLU A 20 2.58 10.79 -2.59
C GLU A 20 2.08 11.24 -1.22
N GLU A 21 2.89 11.95 -0.43
CA GLU A 21 2.44 12.59 0.80
C GLU A 21 1.26 13.55 0.51
N GLU A 22 1.40 14.41 -0.52
CA GLU A 22 0.32 15.30 -0.99
C GLU A 22 -0.92 14.53 -1.49
N CYS A 23 -0.74 13.38 -2.13
CA CYS A 23 -1.86 12.53 -2.55
C CYS A 23 -2.57 11.90 -1.35
N LEU A 24 -1.81 11.39 -0.38
CA LEU A 24 -2.32 10.75 0.84
C LEU A 24 -2.99 11.73 1.80
N HIS A 25 -2.83 13.05 1.62
CA HIS A 25 -3.65 14.03 2.33
C HIS A 25 -5.15 13.87 2.06
N ALA A 26 -5.54 13.30 0.91
CA ALA A 26 -6.92 12.97 0.61
C ALA A 26 -7.40 11.65 1.25
N LEU A 27 -6.54 10.89 1.93
CA LEU A 27 -6.91 9.66 2.64
C LEU A 27 -7.76 10.00 3.87
N ASN A 28 -9.06 9.79 3.76
CA ASN A 28 -10.04 10.10 4.79
C ASN A 28 -10.15 8.98 5.84
N LYS A 29 -10.01 7.73 5.40
CA LYS A 29 -10.25 6.54 6.22
C LYS A 29 -9.37 5.40 5.72
N LEU A 30 -8.74 4.72 6.67
CA LEU A 30 -8.11 3.43 6.47
C LEU A 30 -9.03 2.39 7.11
N GLU A 31 -9.13 1.20 6.56
CA GLU A 31 -9.77 0.05 7.23
C GLU A 31 -9.00 -1.21 6.93
N VAL A 32 -8.76 -2.03 7.95
CA VAL A 32 -8.31 -3.41 7.75
C VAL A 32 -9.44 -4.34 8.13
N GLU A 33 -9.85 -5.17 7.16
CA GLU A 33 -10.92 -6.14 7.31
C GLU A 33 -10.33 -7.55 7.15
N GLU A 34 -10.53 -8.38 8.17
CA GLU A 34 -10.28 -9.83 8.06
C GLU A 34 -11.51 -10.48 7.45
N PHE A 35 -11.31 -11.43 6.52
CA PHE A 35 -12.42 -12.20 5.97
C PHE A 35 -13.02 -13.13 7.05
N GLU A 36 -14.31 -13.45 6.95
CA GLU A 36 -15.03 -14.23 7.97
C GLU A 36 -14.41 -15.62 8.25
N ASP A 37 -13.69 -16.18 7.28
CA ASP A 37 -12.87 -17.37 7.47
C ASP A 37 -11.41 -16.94 7.62
N ILE A 38 -10.77 -17.36 8.73
CA ILE A 38 -9.34 -17.14 9.03
C ILE A 38 -8.46 -17.68 7.88
N LYS A 39 -9.00 -18.62 7.10
CA LYS A 39 -8.37 -19.19 5.90
C LYS A 39 -8.57 -18.39 4.62
N SER A 40 -9.19 -17.21 4.66
CA SER A 40 -9.45 -16.37 3.49
C SER A 40 -8.55 -15.13 3.43
N GLY A 41 -7.89 -14.75 4.53
CA GLY A 41 -6.90 -13.66 4.58
C GLY A 41 -7.49 -12.32 5.04
N TYR A 42 -6.97 -11.20 4.51
CA TYR A 42 -7.41 -9.85 4.92
C TYR A 42 -7.31 -8.84 3.77
N ARG A 43 -7.94 -7.68 3.93
CA ARG A 43 -7.80 -6.56 3.00
C ARG A 43 -7.59 -5.24 3.72
N ILE A 44 -6.82 -4.37 3.09
CA ILE A 44 -6.58 -3.00 3.50
C ILE A 44 -7.30 -2.08 2.53
N ASN A 45 -8.28 -1.34 3.02
CA ASN A 45 -9.06 -0.37 2.27
C ASN A 45 -8.58 1.05 2.60
N PHE A 46 -8.12 1.75 1.57
CA PHE A 46 -7.75 3.15 1.63
C PHE A 46 -8.86 3.98 0.97
N HIS A 47 -9.62 4.71 1.78
CA HIS A 47 -10.72 5.55 1.31
C HIS A 47 -10.24 6.97 1.09
N PHE A 48 -10.43 7.47 -0.12
CA PHE A 48 -10.01 8.79 -0.53
C PHE A 48 -11.19 9.71 -0.79
N ASP A 49 -11.04 10.95 -0.36
CA ASP A 49 -11.85 12.04 -0.88
C ASP A 49 -11.46 12.36 -2.32
N GLU A 50 -12.27 13.17 -3.00
CA GLU A 50 -11.96 13.65 -4.34
C GLU A 50 -10.61 14.35 -4.35
N ASN A 51 -9.71 13.88 -5.21
CA ASN A 51 -8.32 14.33 -5.25
C ASN A 51 -7.86 14.53 -6.70
N PRO A 52 -6.77 15.28 -6.94
CA PRO A 52 -6.30 15.58 -8.28
C PRO A 52 -5.49 14.45 -8.94
N TYR A 53 -5.30 13.29 -8.29
CA TYR A 53 -4.39 12.24 -8.76
C TYR A 53 -5.10 11.08 -9.47
N PHE A 54 -6.20 10.57 -8.90
CA PHE A 54 -6.95 9.44 -9.44
C PHE A 54 -8.45 9.57 -9.16
N GLU A 55 -9.27 8.79 -9.87
CA GLU A 55 -10.73 8.78 -9.73
C GLU A 55 -11.24 7.79 -8.66
N ASN A 56 -10.40 6.83 -8.23
CA ASN A 56 -10.76 5.84 -7.23
C ASN A 56 -11.18 6.51 -5.91
N LYS A 57 -12.35 6.13 -5.40
CA LYS A 57 -12.77 6.48 -4.03
C LYS A 57 -12.18 5.54 -2.98
N ILE A 58 -11.91 4.31 -3.38
CA ILE A 58 -11.35 3.28 -2.52
C ILE A 58 -10.25 2.57 -3.32
N LEU A 59 -9.06 2.50 -2.75
CA LEU A 59 -8.00 1.62 -3.19
C LEU A 59 -7.89 0.47 -2.20
N THR A 60 -8.01 -0.76 -2.69
CA THR A 60 -7.94 -1.95 -1.85
C THR A 60 -6.72 -2.78 -2.23
N LYS A 61 -5.93 -3.17 -1.23
CA LYS A 61 -4.92 -4.24 -1.33
C LYS A 61 -5.41 -5.44 -0.52
N GLU A 62 -5.59 -6.58 -1.16
CA GLU A 62 -6.13 -7.80 -0.56
C GLU A 62 -5.08 -8.90 -0.54
N PHE A 63 -5.05 -9.66 0.55
CA PHE A 63 -4.20 -10.81 0.75
C PHE A 63 -5.10 -12.02 0.96
N HIS A 64 -5.05 -12.97 0.03
CA HIS A 64 -5.87 -14.18 0.03
C HIS A 64 -4.99 -15.39 0.27
N LEU A 65 -5.38 -16.19 1.26
CA LEU A 65 -4.75 -17.50 1.47
C LEU A 65 -5.22 -18.44 0.37
N ASN A 66 -4.29 -18.94 -0.43
CA ASN A 66 -4.58 -19.92 -1.45
C ASN A 66 -4.87 -21.28 -0.76
N SER A 67 -6.02 -21.87 -1.06
CA SER A 67 -6.43 -23.17 -0.52
C SER A 67 -5.51 -24.32 -0.95
N ALA A 68 -4.63 -24.10 -1.93
CA ALA A 68 -3.47 -24.96 -2.22
C ALA A 68 -2.35 -24.83 -1.16
N ALA A 69 -2.74 -24.77 0.12
CA ALA A 69 -1.92 -24.51 1.31
C ALA A 69 -0.79 -25.53 1.59
N PHE A 70 -0.40 -26.33 0.60
CA PHE A 70 0.66 -27.35 0.65
C PHE A 70 1.62 -27.28 -0.55
N SER A 71 1.63 -26.16 -1.30
CA SER A 71 2.67 -25.89 -2.29
C SER A 71 4.00 -25.66 -1.55
N GLU A 72 4.95 -26.60 -1.65
CA GLU A 72 6.27 -26.54 -0.99
C GLU A 72 7.10 -25.29 -1.37
N ASN A 73 6.66 -24.56 -2.39
CA ASN A 73 7.30 -23.37 -2.97
C ASN A 73 6.87 -22.03 -2.34
N GLY A 74 5.98 -22.01 -1.34
CA GLY A 74 5.65 -20.77 -0.60
C GLY A 74 4.49 -19.93 -1.18
N ASP A 75 3.83 -20.39 -2.24
CA ASP A 75 2.69 -19.71 -2.90
C ASP A 75 1.35 -19.85 -2.14
N TRP A 76 1.39 -19.90 -0.81
CA TRP A 76 0.20 -20.07 0.03
C TRP A 76 -0.57 -18.76 0.25
N LEU A 77 0.03 -17.61 -0.07
CA LEU A 77 -0.61 -16.30 -0.03
C LEU A 77 -0.52 -15.64 -1.40
N ALA A 78 -1.62 -15.05 -1.86
CA ALA A 78 -1.68 -14.24 -3.07
C ALA A 78 -2.13 -12.83 -2.71
N SER A 79 -1.46 -11.80 -3.23
CA SER A 79 -1.91 -10.42 -3.09
C SER A 79 -2.51 -9.92 -4.39
N THR A 80 -3.55 -9.10 -4.28
CA THR A 80 -4.13 -8.34 -5.38
C THR A 80 -4.35 -6.91 -4.96
N SER A 81 -4.21 -5.99 -5.90
CA SER A 81 -4.41 -4.56 -5.66
C SER A 81 -5.38 -3.98 -6.66
N THR A 82 -6.18 -3.02 -6.20
CA THR A 82 -7.10 -2.28 -7.07
C THR A 82 -6.31 -1.50 -8.11
N PRO A 83 -6.59 -1.64 -9.41
CA PRO A 83 -5.96 -0.81 -10.43
C PRO A 83 -6.26 0.67 -10.20
N ILE A 84 -5.22 1.50 -10.18
CA ILE A 84 -5.36 2.94 -9.94
C ILE A 84 -5.74 3.63 -11.25
N GLU A 85 -6.89 4.31 -11.24
CA GLU A 85 -7.45 5.11 -12.33
C GLU A 85 -6.85 6.53 -12.30
N TRP A 86 -5.57 6.61 -12.65
CA TRP A 86 -4.83 7.87 -12.67
C TRP A 86 -5.46 8.90 -13.62
N LYS A 87 -5.58 10.14 -13.14
CA LYS A 87 -5.94 11.31 -13.95
C LYS A 87 -4.79 11.64 -14.93
N GLU A 88 -5.12 12.39 -15.98
CA GLU A 88 -4.17 12.73 -17.02
C GLU A 88 -2.92 13.45 -16.47
N GLY A 89 -1.73 12.91 -16.78
CA GLY A 89 -0.45 13.45 -16.32
C GLY A 89 -0.13 13.21 -14.83
N LYS A 90 -1.01 12.55 -14.07
CA LYS A 90 -0.91 12.39 -12.62
C LYS A 90 -0.51 10.98 -12.16
N ASN A 91 -0.11 10.13 -13.10
CA ASN A 91 0.38 8.79 -12.79
C ASN A 91 1.75 8.85 -12.10
N LEU A 92 1.74 8.74 -10.77
CA LEU A 92 2.94 8.86 -9.94
C LEU A 92 3.95 7.72 -10.20
N LEU A 93 3.47 6.51 -10.50
CA LEU A 93 4.33 5.37 -10.88
C LEU A 93 5.13 5.62 -12.16
N LYS A 94 4.51 6.26 -13.17
CA LYS A 94 5.22 6.64 -14.40
C LYS A 94 6.22 7.75 -14.14
N GLN A 95 5.87 8.71 -13.29
CA GLN A 95 6.77 9.81 -12.95
C GLN A 95 8.01 9.32 -12.19
N LEU A 96 7.87 8.29 -11.34
CA LEU A 96 8.97 7.62 -10.64
C LEU A 96 10.06 7.13 -11.61
N LEU A 97 9.69 6.65 -12.80
CA LEU A 97 10.64 6.18 -13.81
C LEU A 97 11.44 7.32 -14.45
N THR A 98 10.90 8.54 -14.43
CA THR A 98 11.49 9.72 -15.07
C THR A 98 12.27 10.63 -14.13
N LYS A 99 11.98 10.57 -12.83
CA LYS A 99 12.64 11.42 -11.83
C LYS A 99 14.00 10.83 -11.45
N PRO A 100 15.09 11.62 -11.46
CA PRO A 100 16.34 11.18 -10.88
C PRO A 100 16.11 10.91 -9.39
N TYR A 101 16.49 9.74 -8.91
CA TYR A 101 16.25 9.31 -7.55
C TYR A 101 16.97 10.24 -6.54
N THR A 102 16.22 11.14 -5.88
CA THR A 102 16.77 12.14 -4.96
C THR A 102 16.68 11.76 -3.49
N ASN A 103 15.97 10.68 -3.16
CA ASN A 103 15.67 10.35 -1.77
C ASN A 103 16.87 9.71 -1.05
N LYS A 104 17.52 10.54 -0.20
CA LYS A 104 18.63 10.17 0.70
C LYS A 104 18.18 9.56 2.04
N LYS A 105 16.87 9.34 2.26
CA LYS A 105 16.39 8.65 3.46
C LYS A 105 16.95 7.22 3.41
N LYS A 106 17.67 6.78 4.46
CA LYS A 106 18.17 5.41 4.62
C LYS A 106 16.98 4.46 4.45
N ARG A 107 16.86 3.81 3.30
CA ARG A 107 15.74 2.89 3.04
C ARG A 107 16.13 1.51 3.54
N ASN A 108 15.38 1.04 4.53
CA ASN A 108 15.32 -0.37 4.89
C ASN A 108 14.22 -1.11 4.08
N SER A 109 13.67 -0.49 3.02
CA SER A 109 12.59 -1.04 2.21
C SER A 109 13.00 -1.13 0.75
N ASP A 110 12.67 -2.24 0.09
CA ASP A 110 12.89 -2.48 -1.33
C ASP A 110 11.98 -1.62 -2.23
N TYR A 111 10.87 -1.14 -1.69
CA TYR A 111 9.94 -0.26 -2.39
C TYR A 111 10.46 1.15 -2.57
N LYS A 112 10.25 1.68 -3.78
CA LYS A 112 10.69 3.04 -4.09
C LYS A 112 9.70 4.11 -3.65
N THR A 113 8.42 3.80 -3.72
CA THR A 113 7.33 4.69 -3.34
C THR A 113 6.15 3.90 -2.75
N PHE A 114 5.15 4.56 -2.18
CA PHE A 114 3.96 3.91 -1.63
C PHE A 114 3.11 3.28 -2.72
N PHE A 115 2.92 3.94 -3.87
CA PHE A 115 2.15 3.34 -4.95
C PHE A 115 2.90 2.21 -5.66
N ASP A 116 4.25 2.20 -5.58
CA ASP A 116 5.11 1.09 -6.01
C ASP A 116 4.84 -0.14 -5.14
N TRP A 117 4.87 0.02 -3.81
CA TRP A 117 4.44 -1.02 -2.87
C TRP A 117 2.99 -1.46 -3.12
N PHE A 118 2.05 -0.51 -3.21
CA PHE A 118 0.65 -0.82 -3.35
C PHE A 118 0.36 -1.64 -4.61
N SER A 119 1.08 -1.38 -5.71
CA SER A 119 0.88 -2.10 -6.98
C SER A 119 1.66 -3.42 -7.06
N ASP A 120 2.66 -3.60 -6.20
CA ASP A 120 3.43 -4.83 -6.14
C ASP A 120 2.67 -5.93 -5.37
N ASN A 121 2.67 -7.11 -5.98
CA ASN A 121 1.98 -8.29 -5.52
C ASN A 121 2.88 -9.54 -5.63
N ALA A 122 4.19 -9.36 -5.88
CA ALA A 122 5.11 -10.44 -6.19
C ALA A 122 5.46 -11.31 -4.98
N ASP A 123 5.61 -10.72 -3.79
CA ASP A 123 5.94 -11.45 -2.57
C ASP A 123 5.01 -11.04 -1.40
N PRO A 124 3.76 -11.51 -1.41
CA PRO A 124 2.78 -11.15 -0.39
C PRO A 124 3.11 -11.73 0.99
N VAL A 125 3.92 -12.79 1.05
CA VAL A 125 4.27 -13.48 2.30
C VAL A 125 5.21 -12.64 3.15
N ASN A 126 6.09 -11.86 2.52
CA ASN A 126 7.06 -11.00 3.20
C ASN A 126 6.71 -9.51 3.07
N ASP A 127 5.42 -9.18 2.95
CA ASP A 127 4.96 -7.79 2.79
C ASP A 127 4.96 -7.05 4.14
N GLU A 128 6.16 -6.60 4.55
CA GLU A 128 6.38 -5.89 5.82
C GLU A 128 5.52 -4.62 5.95
N ILE A 129 5.25 -3.91 4.85
CA ILE A 129 4.49 -2.66 4.88
C ILE A 129 3.02 -2.94 5.18
N ALA A 130 2.45 -3.99 4.58
CA ALA A 130 1.08 -4.42 4.88
C ALA A 130 0.94 -4.85 6.34
N GLU A 131 1.91 -5.62 6.86
CA GLU A 131 1.94 -6.04 8.26
C GLU A 131 2.00 -4.83 9.22
N LEU A 132 2.89 -3.87 8.96
CA LEU A 132 2.98 -2.63 9.75
C LEU A 132 1.67 -1.82 9.73
N ILE A 133 1.03 -1.73 8.56
CA ILE A 133 -0.25 -1.04 8.46
C ILE A 133 -1.31 -1.75 9.31
N LYS A 134 -1.37 -3.07 9.25
CA LYS A 134 -2.35 -3.89 9.97
C LYS A 134 -2.11 -3.94 11.47
N ASP A 135 -0.87 -4.11 11.91
CA ASP A 135 -0.55 -4.43 13.31
C ASP A 135 -0.16 -3.19 14.13
N ASP A 136 0.47 -2.17 13.51
CA ASP A 136 0.92 -0.98 14.22
C ASP A 136 0.00 0.23 13.98
N LEU A 137 -0.29 0.55 12.71
CA LEU A 137 -0.98 1.78 12.33
C LEU A 137 -2.50 1.70 12.49
N TRP A 138 -3.10 0.58 12.10
CA TRP A 138 -4.55 0.41 12.15
C TRP A 138 -5.12 0.29 13.57
N PRO A 139 -4.51 -0.46 14.51
CA PRO A 139 -5.05 -0.61 15.86
C PRO A 139 -4.88 0.65 16.73
N ASN A 140 -3.92 1.51 16.37
CA ASN A 140 -3.58 2.73 17.11
C ASN A 140 -3.66 3.99 16.21
N PRO A 141 -4.86 4.38 15.76
CA PRO A 141 -5.06 5.68 15.12
C PRO A 141 -4.94 6.81 16.16
#